data_AF-A0A8T7EE71-F1
#
_entry.id   AF-A0A8T7EE71-F1
#
_cell.length_a   1.000
_cell.length_b   1.000
_cell.length_c   1.000
_cell.angle_alpha   90.00
_cell.angle_beta   90.00
_cell.angle_gamma   90.00
#
_symmetry.space_group_name_H-M   'P 1'
#
loop_
_entity.id
_entity.type
_entity.pdbx_description
1 polymer ?
#
loop_
_entity_poly.entity_id
_entity_poly.type
_entity_poly.pdbx_seq_one_letter_code
_entity_poly.pdbx_strand_id
1 'polypeptide(L)'
;MILLFSFALTGLCLAYASLSLMQTAVTARWGGRTGWLFVLAALALAGLGVYIGRFLRWNSWDVFSNPTSLLLDLHLTLTTPLLLARTAVVTLGLTAVFTFTYITFTVLPQLSVSKRLGD
;
A
#
# COMPACT_ATOMS: atom_id res chain seq x y z
N MET A 1 -2.52 15.66 17.45
CA MET A 1 -3.01 14.43 16.78
C MET A 1 -3.72 14.71 15.46
N ILE A 2 -4.55 15.77 15.36
CA ILE A 2 -5.16 16.20 14.08
C ILE A 2 -4.12 16.46 12.97
N LEU A 3 -2.99 17.11 13.26
CA LEU A 3 -1.96 17.36 12.25
C LEU A 3 -1.37 16.08 11.64
N LEU A 4 -1.06 15.08 12.47
CA LEU A 4 -0.53 13.79 12.00
C LEU A 4 -1.57 13.04 11.17
N PHE A 5 -2.84 13.10 11.57
CA PHE A 5 -3.93 12.49 10.83
C PHE A 5 -4.14 13.18 9.47
N SER A 6 -4.18 14.51 9.43
CA SER A 6 -4.27 15.28 8.18
C SER A 6 -3.08 15.01 7.26
N PHE A 7 -1.87 14.93 7.81
CA PHE A 7 -0.67 14.57 7.04
C PHE A 7 -0.76 13.16 6.46
N ALA A 8 -1.21 12.18 7.25
CA ALA A 8 -1.41 10.81 6.79
C ALA A 8 -2.47 10.71 5.68
N LEU A 9 -3.61 11.43 5.83
CA LEU A 9 -4.65 11.47 4.81
C LEU A 9 -4.16 12.12 3.51
N THR A 10 -3.49 13.28 3.60
CA THR A 10 -2.92 13.94 2.42
C THR A 10 -1.89 13.05 1.74
N GLY A 11 -1.00 12.41 2.50
CA GLY A 11 -0.04 11.45 1.98
C GLY A 11 -0.71 10.27 1.28
N LEU A 12 -1.80 9.74 1.84
CA LEU A 12 -2.57 8.64 1.24
C LEU A 12 -3.23 9.07 -0.09
N CYS A 13 -3.85 10.25 -0.14
CA CYS A 13 -4.41 10.81 -1.36
C CYS A 13 -3.34 10.99 -2.44
N LEU A 14 -2.17 11.51 -2.07
CA LEU A 14 -1.05 11.70 -3.00
C LEU A 14 -0.49 10.36 -3.51
N ALA A 15 -0.40 9.37 -2.63
CA ALA A 15 -0.02 8.01 -2.99
C ALA A 15 -0.99 7.39 -4.00
N TYR A 16 -2.31 7.54 -3.81
CA TYR A 16 -3.31 7.03 -4.74
C TYR A 16 -3.32 7.76 -6.08
N ALA A 17 -3.11 9.07 -6.09
CA ALA A 17 -2.96 9.83 -7.34
C ALA A 17 -1.72 9.39 -8.14
N SER A 18 -0.59 9.17 -7.45
CA SER A 18 0.63 8.64 -8.08
C SER A 18 0.43 7.21 -8.61
N LEU A 19 -0.24 6.37 -7.82
CA LEU A 19 -0.48 4.98 -8.19
C LEU A 19 -1.41 4.85 -9.39
N SER A 20 -2.41 5.71 -9.53
CA SER A 20 -3.32 5.68 -10.69
C SER A 20 -2.63 6.11 -11.99
N LEU A 21 -1.73 7.09 -11.92
CA LEU A 21 -0.87 7.46 -13.05
C LEU A 21 0.02 6.29 -13.47
N MET A 22 0.67 5.63 -12.51
CA MET A 22 1.50 4.46 -12.77
C MET A 22 0.70 3.27 -13.29
N GLN A 23 -0.50 3.00 -12.73
CA GLN A 23 -1.39 1.95 -13.23
C GLN A 23 -1.73 2.20 -14.69
N THR A 24 -2.03 3.45 -15.06
CA THR A 24 -2.35 3.82 -16.46
C THR A 24 -1.15 3.62 -17.37
N ALA A 25 0.05 4.04 -16.94
CA ALA A 25 1.29 3.86 -17.70
C ALA A 25 1.65 2.37 -17.91
N VAL A 26 1.55 1.56 -16.85
CA VAL A 26 1.78 0.10 -16.89
C VAL A 26 0.73 -0.59 -17.76
N THR A 27 -0.53 -0.15 -17.66
CA THR A 27 -1.63 -0.68 -18.46
C THR A 27 -1.44 -0.38 -19.94
N ALA A 28 -0.98 0.83 -20.29
CA ALA A 28 -0.71 1.22 -21.66
C ALA A 28 0.44 0.41 -22.29
N ARG A 29 1.45 0.00 -21.49
CA ARG A 29 2.62 -0.71 -21.99
C ARG A 29 2.49 -2.24 -22.01
N TRP A 30 1.82 -2.81 -21.02
CA TRP A 30 1.78 -4.27 -20.80
C TRP A 30 0.36 -4.85 -20.63
N GLY A 31 -0.67 -4.00 -20.66
CA GLY A 31 -2.08 -4.39 -20.61
C GLY A 31 -2.74 -4.25 -19.23
N GLY A 32 -4.07 -4.35 -19.20
CA GLY A 32 -4.86 -4.08 -17.98
C GLY A 32 -4.59 -5.04 -16.83
N ARG A 33 -4.28 -6.32 -17.13
CA ARG A 33 -3.99 -7.34 -16.10
C ARG A 33 -2.70 -7.02 -15.35
N THR A 34 -1.65 -6.63 -16.06
CA THR A 34 -0.37 -6.25 -15.44
C THR A 34 -0.47 -4.95 -14.66
N GLY A 35 -1.31 -4.01 -15.12
CA GLY A 35 -1.63 -2.79 -14.38
C GLY A 35 -2.24 -3.09 -13.01
N TRP A 36 -3.23 -3.98 -12.95
CA TRP A 36 -3.83 -4.40 -11.68
C TRP A 36 -2.89 -5.20 -10.79
N LEU A 37 -2.09 -6.12 -11.36
CA LEU A 37 -1.08 -6.85 -10.60
C LEU A 37 -0.04 -5.89 -9.98
N PHE A 38 0.38 -4.86 -10.72
CA PHE A 38 1.28 -3.83 -10.20
C PHE A 38 0.64 -3.06 -9.02
N VAL A 39 -0.62 -2.65 -9.15
CA VAL A 39 -1.37 -1.99 -8.06
C VAL A 39 -1.42 -2.89 -6.82
N LEU A 40 -1.85 -4.15 -6.98
CA LEU A 40 -1.96 -5.08 -5.86
C LEU A 40 -0.60 -5.32 -5.19
N ALA A 41 0.46 -5.47 -5.98
CA ALA A 41 1.82 -5.61 -5.44
C ALA A 41 2.25 -4.36 -4.66
N ALA A 42 2.06 -3.16 -5.23
CA ALA A 42 2.41 -1.90 -4.57
C ALA A 42 1.65 -1.71 -3.24
N LEU A 43 0.34 -2.01 -3.22
CA LEU A 43 -0.49 -1.93 -2.01
C LEU A 43 -0.14 -3.01 -0.98
N ALA A 44 0.26 -4.21 -1.43
CA ALA A 44 0.77 -5.27 -0.57
C ALA A 44 2.07 -4.86 0.11
N LEU A 45 3.01 -4.31 -0.65
CA LEU A 45 4.27 -3.78 -0.13
C LEU A 45 4.04 -2.61 0.84
N ALA A 46 3.08 -1.73 0.55
CA ALA A 46 2.71 -0.65 1.46
C ALA A 46 2.15 -1.20 2.80
N GLY A 47 1.26 -2.19 2.75
CA GLY A 47 0.75 -2.87 3.94
C GLY A 47 1.85 -3.57 4.76
N LEU A 48 2.81 -4.20 4.08
CA LEU A 48 3.99 -4.78 4.72
C LEU A 48 4.87 -3.71 5.37
N GLY A 49 5.11 -2.59 4.69
CA GLY A 49 5.88 -1.47 5.23
C GLY A 49 5.27 -0.90 6.51
N VAL A 50 3.94 -0.75 6.56
CA VAL A 50 3.22 -0.36 7.79
C VAL A 50 3.41 -1.39 8.91
N TYR A 51 3.39 -2.69 8.59
CA TYR A 51 3.65 -3.73 9.59
C TYR A 51 5.07 -3.62 10.16
N ILE A 52 6.08 -3.51 9.27
CA ILE A 52 7.49 -3.37 9.65
C ILE A 52 7.68 -2.13 10.55
N GLY A 53 7.18 -0.97 10.14
CA GLY A 53 7.33 0.25 10.93
C GLY A 53 6.56 0.24 12.26
N ARG A 54 5.39 -0.42 12.32
CA ARG A 54 4.52 -0.37 13.51
C ARG A 54 4.83 -1.45 14.54
N PHE A 55 5.06 -2.68 14.11
CA PHE A 55 5.27 -3.82 15.01
C PHE A 55 6.74 -4.07 15.26
N LEU A 56 7.51 -3.99 14.19
CA LEU A 56 8.94 -4.23 14.18
C LEU A 56 9.69 -2.95 14.62
N ARG A 57 9.07 -1.77 14.50
CA ARG A 57 9.60 -0.45 14.92
C ARG A 57 10.88 -0.04 14.19
N TRP A 58 11.14 -0.68 13.06
CA TRP A 58 12.24 -0.38 12.17
C TRP A 58 11.94 0.90 11.39
N ASN A 59 12.87 1.86 11.42
CA ASN A 59 12.81 3.06 10.59
C ASN A 59 13.58 2.87 9.28
N SER A 60 13.32 3.72 8.30
CA SER A 60 14.05 3.73 7.02
C SER A 60 15.56 3.93 7.20
N TRP A 61 15.99 4.55 8.32
CA TRP A 61 17.41 4.76 8.64
C TRP A 61 18.10 3.52 9.22
N ASP A 62 17.33 2.61 9.82
CA ASP A 62 17.86 1.40 10.44
C ASP A 62 18.31 0.37 9.38
N VAL A 63 17.74 0.46 8.16
CA VAL A 63 18.19 -0.33 7.00
C VAL A 63 19.66 -0.05 6.66
N PHE A 64 20.10 1.20 6.81
CA PHE A 64 21.48 1.59 6.52
C PHE A 64 22.41 1.42 7.73
N SER A 65 21.88 1.63 8.93
CA SER A 65 22.69 1.61 10.16
C SER A 65 22.92 0.19 10.67
N ASN A 66 21.93 -0.71 10.54
CA ASN A 66 22.00 -2.09 11.05
C ASN A 66 21.22 -3.07 10.14
N PRO A 67 21.71 -3.34 8.92
CA PRO A 67 21.02 -4.21 7.96
C PRO A 67 20.94 -5.67 8.43
N THR A 68 21.90 -6.14 9.23
CA THR A 68 22.00 -7.54 9.65
C THR A 68 20.93 -7.93 10.65
N SER A 69 20.63 -7.09 11.64
CA SER A 69 19.55 -7.34 12.60
C SER A 69 18.17 -7.26 11.95
N LEU A 70 17.99 -6.41 10.92
CA LEU A 70 16.73 -6.34 10.17
C LEU A 70 16.43 -7.66 9.46
N LEU A 71 17.44 -8.22 8.80
CA LEU A 71 17.31 -9.50 8.11
C LEU A 71 17.06 -10.65 9.08
N LEU A 72 17.67 -10.62 10.26
CA LEU A 72 17.49 -11.64 11.29
C LEU A 72 16.06 -11.61 11.85
N ASP A 73 15.52 -10.42 12.15
CA ASP A 73 14.14 -10.26 12.61
C ASP A 73 13.11 -10.70 11.56
N LEU A 74 13.33 -10.34 10.28
CA LEU A 74 12.50 -10.82 9.18
C LEU A 74 12.58 -12.35 9.05
N HIS A 75 13.78 -12.92 9.18
CA HIS A 75 13.96 -14.37 9.10
C HIS A 75 13.23 -15.10 10.23
N LEU A 76 13.35 -14.62 11.48
CA LEU A 76 12.63 -15.17 12.64
C LEU A 76 11.11 -15.06 12.49
N THR A 77 10.64 -13.96 11.92
CA THR A 77 9.21 -13.73 11.64
C THR A 77 8.69 -14.74 10.59
N LEU A 78 9.49 -15.06 9.58
CA LEU A 78 9.13 -16.01 8.51
C LEU A 78 9.22 -17.47 8.96
N THR A 79 10.15 -17.81 9.85
CA THR A 79 10.32 -19.19 10.34
C THR A 79 9.37 -19.56 11.48
N THR A 80 8.86 -18.57 12.22
CA THR A 80 7.92 -18.80 13.32
C THR A 80 6.47 -18.72 12.81
N PRO A 81 5.69 -19.82 12.82
CA PRO A 81 4.37 -19.86 12.18
C PRO A 81 3.37 -18.86 12.78
N LEU A 82 3.45 -18.61 14.09
CA LEU A 82 2.57 -17.65 14.76
C LEU A 82 2.88 -16.20 14.35
N LEU A 83 4.16 -15.83 14.24
CA LEU A 83 4.57 -14.48 13.81
C LEU A 83 4.28 -14.28 12.32
N LEU A 84 4.48 -15.32 11.51
CA LEU A 84 4.12 -15.30 10.09
C LEU A 84 2.61 -15.09 9.93
N ALA A 85 1.77 -15.83 10.66
CA ALA A 85 0.33 -15.67 10.63
C ALA A 85 -0.10 -14.25 11.03
N ARG A 86 0.49 -13.69 12.10
CA ARG A 86 0.22 -12.32 12.53
C ARG A 86 0.59 -11.30 11.46
N THR A 87 1.79 -11.44 10.87
CA THR A 87 2.27 -10.58 9.79
C THR A 87 1.34 -10.64 8.59
N ALA A 88 1.01 -11.86 8.15
CA ALA A 88 0.13 -12.11 7.02
C ALA A 88 -1.26 -11.50 7.24
N VAL A 89 -1.89 -11.72 8.40
CA VAL A 89 -3.22 -11.18 8.71
C VAL A 89 -3.21 -9.65 8.66
N VAL A 90 -2.22 -9.00 9.28
CA VAL A 90 -2.15 -7.54 9.28
C VAL A 90 -1.85 -6.99 7.89
N THR A 91 -0.87 -7.56 7.19
CA THR A 91 -0.50 -7.10 5.85
C THR A 91 -1.66 -7.30 4.88
N LEU A 92 -2.25 -8.49 4.81
CA LEU A 92 -3.40 -8.77 3.94
C LEU A 92 -4.61 -7.89 4.29
N GLY A 93 -4.89 -7.69 5.58
CA GLY A 93 -5.96 -6.80 6.03
C GLY A 93 -5.75 -5.36 5.57
N LEU A 94 -4.54 -4.82 5.72
CA LEU A 94 -4.18 -3.48 5.25
C LEU A 94 -4.24 -3.39 3.71
N THR A 95 -3.72 -4.39 3.00
CA THR A 95 -3.80 -4.44 1.53
C THR A 95 -5.24 -4.45 1.05
N ALA A 96 -6.14 -5.20 1.71
CA ALA A 96 -7.56 -5.21 1.38
C ALA A 96 -8.19 -3.83 1.59
N VAL A 97 -7.92 -3.17 2.72
CA VAL A 97 -8.41 -1.81 2.99
C VAL A 97 -7.85 -0.79 1.98
N PHE A 98 -6.56 -0.85 1.68
CA PHE A 98 -5.95 0.03 0.69
C PHE A 98 -6.52 -0.20 -0.71
N THR A 99 -6.72 -1.45 -1.11
CA THR A 99 -7.30 -1.78 -2.42
C THR A 99 -8.74 -1.28 -2.52
N PHE A 100 -9.54 -1.50 -1.47
CA PHE A 100 -10.92 -1.01 -1.41
C PHE A 100 -11.00 0.52 -1.52
N THR A 101 -10.17 1.23 -0.75
CA THR A 101 -10.13 2.70 -0.76
C THR A 101 -9.54 3.25 -2.07
N TYR A 102 -8.60 2.55 -2.69
CA TYR A 102 -8.07 2.88 -4.00
C TYR A 102 -9.12 2.76 -5.13
N ILE A 103 -9.90 1.66 -5.13
CA ILE A 103 -11.03 1.50 -6.07
C ILE A 103 -12.03 2.65 -5.87
N THR A 104 -12.38 2.94 -4.62
CA THR A 104 -13.29 4.05 -4.28
C THR A 104 -12.75 5.38 -4.84
N PHE A 105 -11.47 5.68 -4.61
CA PHE A 105 -10.81 6.88 -5.10
C PHE A 105 -10.80 7.01 -6.63
N THR A 106 -10.64 5.90 -7.35
CA THR A 106 -10.56 5.91 -8.83
C THR A 106 -11.94 5.92 -9.51
N VAL A 107 -12.97 5.34 -8.87
CA VAL A 107 -14.33 5.24 -9.43
C VAL A 107 -15.16 6.51 -9.18
N LEU A 108 -15.01 7.17 -8.02
CA LEU A 108 -15.79 8.36 -7.65
C LEU A 108 -15.74 9.50 -8.69
N PRO A 109 -14.56 9.87 -9.22
CA PRO A 109 -14.46 10.91 -10.25
C PRO A 109 -15.25 10.55 -11.52
N GLN A 110 -15.22 9.28 -11.93
CA GLN A 110 -15.87 8.81 -13.16
C GLN A 110 -17.40 8.92 -13.07
N LEU A 111 -17.96 8.60 -11.89
CA LEU A 111 -19.40 8.76 -11.63
C LEU A 111 -19.84 10.23 -11.68
N SER A 112 -19.00 11.14 -11.14
CA SER A 112 -19.30 12.58 -11.15
C SER A 112 -19.25 13.21 -12.54
N VAL A 113 -18.38 12.72 -13.42
CA VAL A 113 -18.28 13.17 -14.82
C VAL A 113 -19.44 12.62 -15.65
N SER A 114 -19.78 11.34 -15.49
CA SER A 114 -20.89 10.72 -16.22
C SER A 114 -22.23 11.41 -15.95
N LYS A 115 -22.46 11.88 -14.71
CA LYS A 115 -23.69 12.60 -14.35
C LYS A 115 -23.80 13.96 -15.04
N ARG A 116 -22.69 14.70 -15.19
CA ARG A 116 -22.67 16.02 -15.84
C ARG A 116 -22.91 16.00 -17.36
N LEU A 117 -22.76 14.85 -18.01
CA LEU A 117 -22.97 14.69 -19.46
C LEU A 117 -24.38 14.16 -19.79
N GLY A 118 -25.14 13.73 -18.79
CA GLY A 118 -26.51 13.25 -18.94
C GLY A 118 -27.59 14.26 -18.52
N ASP A 119 -27.20 15.42 -18.00
CA ASP A 119 -28.03 16.59 -17.69
C ASP A 119 -27.86 17.65 -18.79
#